data_AF-A0A350PHV4-F1
#
_entry.id   AF-A0A350PHV4-F1
#
_cell.length_a   1.000
_cell.length_b   1.000
_cell.length_c   1.000
_cell.angle_alpha   90.00
_cell.angle_beta   90.00
_cell.angle_gamma   90.00
#
_symmetry.space_group_name_H-M   'P 1'
#
loop_
_entity.id
_entity.type
_entity.pdbx_description
1 polymer ?
#
loop_
_entity_poly.entity_id
_entity_poly.type
_entity_poly.pdbx_seq_one_letter_code
_entity_poly.pdbx_strand_id
1 'polypeptide(L)' 'MNKGTIAQVIGPVVDVDFTDGETPAILNALTIENPTDGSTLYLEVAQHLGEDRVRT' A
#
# COMPACT_ATOMS: atom_id res chain seq x y z
N MET A 1 -2.94 -11.88 -7.17
CA MET A 1 -2.81 -10.41 -7.01
C MET A 1 -3.22 -10.11 -5.59
N ASN A 2 -2.28 -9.69 -4.77
CA ASN A 2 -2.55 -9.28 -3.41
C ASN A 2 -3.08 -7.84 -3.42
N LYS A 3 -4.21 -7.57 -2.78
CA LYS A 3 -4.87 -6.25 -2.77
C LYS A 3 -5.01 -5.78 -1.34
N GLY A 4 -4.59 -4.55 -1.09
CA GLY A 4 -4.75 -3.89 0.21
C GLY A 4 -5.80 -2.78 0.19
N THR A 5 -6.18 -2.31 1.37
CA THR A 5 -7.07 -1.16 1.59
C THR A 5 -6.28 -0.04 2.26
N ILE A 6 -6.41 1.19 1.76
CA ILE A 6 -5.77 2.36 2.38
C ILE A 6 -6.40 2.59 3.76
N ALA A 7 -5.58 2.55 4.81
CA ALA A 7 -5.99 2.82 6.17
C ALA A 7 -5.86 4.29 6.53
N GLN A 8 -4.77 4.94 6.07
CA GLN A 8 -4.40 6.29 6.47
C GLN A 8 -3.50 6.95 5.41
N VAL A 9 -3.61 8.27 5.27
CA VAL A 9 -2.72 9.12 4.47
C VAL A 9 -2.18 10.27 5.32
N ILE A 10 -0.86 10.40 5.42
CA ILE A 10 -0.17 11.50 6.13
C ILE A 10 0.88 12.11 5.19
N GLY A 11 0.51 13.18 4.50
CA GLY A 11 1.37 13.77 3.48
C GLY A 11 1.69 12.74 2.38
N PRO A 12 2.97 12.45 2.08
CA PRO A 12 3.33 11.43 1.09
C PRO A 12 3.25 9.99 1.63
N VAL A 13 3.07 9.81 2.95
CA VAL A 13 3.08 8.50 3.60
C VAL A 13 1.69 7.88 3.55
N VAL A 14 1.61 6.62 3.14
CA VAL A 14 0.35 5.86 3.06
C VAL A 14 0.47 4.56 3.84
N ASP A 15 -0.47 4.33 4.75
CA ASP A 15 -0.59 3.06 5.44
C ASP A 15 -1.66 2.21 4.75
N VAL A 16 -1.34 0.95 4.47
CA VAL A 16 -2.19 0.02 3.72
C VAL A 16 -2.35 -1.28 4.52
N ASP A 17 -3.60 -1.66 4.76
CA ASP A 17 -3.98 -2.93 5.37
C ASP A 17 -4.10 -4.01 4.28
N PHE A 18 -3.42 -5.12 4.50
CA PHE A 18 -3.59 -6.35 3.72
C PHE A 18 -4.38 -7.38 4.54
N THR A 19 -4.92 -8.40 3.87
CA THR A 19 -5.63 -9.50 4.52
C THR A 19 -4.87 -10.81 4.35
N ASP A 20 -5.27 -11.82 5.13
CA ASP A 20 -4.82 -13.20 4.97
C ASP A 20 -3.34 -13.44 5.26
N GLY A 21 -2.70 -12.58 6.06
CA GLY A 21 -1.30 -12.75 6.48
C GLY A 21 -0.27 -12.52 5.38
N GLU A 22 -0.70 -12.11 4.18
CA GLU A 22 0.19 -11.83 3.06
C GLU A 22 0.43 -10.33 2.98
N THR A 23 1.55 -9.86 3.53
CA THR A 23 2.03 -8.49 3.31
C THR A 23 3.11 -8.47 2.22
N PRO A 24 3.12 -7.47 1.33
CA PRO A 24 4.21 -7.30 0.38
C PRO A 24 5.54 -7.06 1.09
N ALA A 25 6.63 -7.56 0.53
CA ALA A 25 7.97 -7.34 1.07
C ALA A 25 8.36 -5.85 1.03
N ILE A 26 9.26 -5.44 1.92
CA ILE A 26 9.89 -4.10 1.86
C ILE A 26 10.57 -3.94 0.48
N LEU A 27 10.52 -2.73 -0.07
CA LEU A 27 10.92 -2.35 -1.43
C LEU A 27 9.99 -2.84 -2.56
N ASN A 28 8.92 -3.59 -2.27
CA ASN A 28 7.91 -3.89 -3.29
C ASN A 28 7.11 -2.64 -3.65
N ALA A 29 6.73 -2.52 -4.91
CA ALA A 29 5.83 -1.48 -5.37
C ALA A 29 4.35 -1.86 -5.08
N LEU A 30 3.59 -0.89 -4.56
CA LEU A 30 2.13 -0.87 -4.62
C LEU A 30 1.70 0.04 -5.77
N THR A 31 0.64 -0.36 -6.46
CA THR A 31 0.05 0.40 -7.57
C THR A 31 -1.38 0.76 -7.24
N ILE A 32 -1.72 2.04 -7.39
CA ILE A 32 -3.09 2.55 -7.24
C ILE A 32 -3.50 3.17 -8.57
N GLU A 33 -4.58 2.66 -9.16
CA GLU A 33 -5.19 3.30 -10.33
C GLU A 33 -6.15 4.40 -9.87
N ASN A 34 -5.97 5.61 -10.39
CA ASN A 34 -6.90 6.70 -10.18
C ASN A 34 -8.11 6.51 -11.12
N PRO A 35 -9.32 6.24 -10.59
CA PRO A 35 -10.49 5.99 -11.43
C PRO A 35 -10.99 7.24 -12.18
N THR A 36 -10.49 8.43 -11.83
CA THR A 36 -10.92 9.69 -12.45
C THR A 36 -10.20 9.99 -13.76
N ASP A 37 -8.90 9.72 -13.82
CA ASP A 37 -8.04 10.05 -14.98
C ASP A 37 -7.25 8.85 -15.54
N GLY A 38 -7.34 7.68 -14.90
CA GLY A 38 -6.65 6.47 -15.31
C GLY A 38 -5.14 6.45 -15.03
N SER A 39 -4.61 7.46 -14.34
CA SER A 39 -3.19 7.49 -13.97
C SER A 39 -2.87 6.44 -12.90
N THR A 40 -1.63 5.93 -12.93
CA THR A 40 -1.13 4.98 -11.92
C THR A 40 -0.20 5.71 -10.95
N LEU A 41 -0.55 5.66 -9.66
CA LEU A 41 0.34 6.06 -8.59
C LEU A 41 1.14 4.84 -8.12
N TYR A 42 2.45 4.99 -8.05
CA TYR A 42 3.36 3.99 -7.51
C TYR A 42 3.82 4.41 -6.11
N LEU A 43 3.75 3.48 -5.18
CA LEU A 43 4.22 3.63 -3.80
C LEU A 43 5.20 2.49 -3.52
N GLU A 44 6.21 2.71 -2.69
CA GLU A 44 7.17 1.66 -2.29
C GLU A 44 6.89 1.25 -0.86
N VAL A 45 6.85 -0.05 -0.55
CA VAL A 45 6.72 -0.50 0.84
C VAL A 45 8.01 -0.18 1.61
N ALA A 46 7.96 0.80 2.51
CA ALA A 46 9.08 1.25 3.32
C ALA A 46 9.24 0.43 4.61
N GLN A 47 8.13 -0.02 5.22
CA GLN A 47 8.17 -0.79 6.49
C GLN A 47 6.90 -1.61 6.71
N HIS A 48 7.02 -2.67 7.53
CA HIS A 48 5.89 -3.39 8.10
C HIS A 48 5.55 -2.80 9.47
N LEU A 49 4.26 -2.53 9.73
CA LEU A 49 3.77 -1.97 10.99
C LEU A 49 3.20 -3.04 11.94
N GLY A 50 3.07 -4.29 11.47
CA GLY A 50 2.35 -5.37 12.17
C GLY A 50 0.87 -5.40 11.79
N GLU A 51 0.13 -6.41 12.27
CA GLU A 51 -1.32 -6.56 12.00
C GLU A 51 -1.68 -6.49 10.50
N ASP A 52 -0.86 -7.11 9.66
CA ASP A 52 -1.00 -7.09 8.19
C ASP A 52 -0.97 -5.70 7.55
N ARG A 53 -0.44 -4.70 8.26
CA ARG A 53 -0.28 -3.31 7.77
C ARG A 53 1.14 -3.03 7.31
N VAL A 54 1.25 -2.35 6.18
CA VAL A 54 2.51 -1.78 5.67
C VAL A 54 2.40 -0.27 5.55
N ARG A 55 3.56 0.40 5.58
CA ARG A 55 3.69 1.83 5.31
C ARG A 55 4.57 2.06 4.11
N THR A 56 4.14 2.96 3.24
CA THR A 56 4.86 3.40 2.05
C THR A 56 5.48 4.77 2.23
#